data_AF-A0A3M1YMF1-F1
#
_entry.id   AF-A0A3M1YMF1-F1
#
_cell.length_a   1.000
_cell.length_b   1.000
_cell.length_c   1.000
_cell.angle_alpha   90.00
_cell.angle_beta   90.00
_cell.angle_gamma   90.00
#
_symmetry.space_group_name_H-M   'P 1'
#
loop_
_entity.id
_entity.type
_entity.pdbx_description
1 polymer ?
#
loop_
_entity_poly.entity_id
_entity_poly.type
_entity_poly.pdbx_seq_one_letter_code
_entity_poly.pdbx_strand_id
1 'polypeptide(L)' 'MAGLLTQADEHQFVFLVNFVLRDYDALFQYIEDNDTNRIWRDTGLYDEAGQARPALGLWKEALSRPYSGTS' A
#
# COMPACT_ATOMS: atom_id res chain seq x y z
N MET A 1 1.18 -3.77 -6.11
CA MET A 1 1.91 -3.73 -4.83
C MET A 1 3.34 -4.26 -4.96
N ALA A 2 3.58 -5.46 -5.52
CA ALA A 2 4.95 -5.97 -5.74
C ALA A 2 5.85 -4.99 -6.52
N GLY A 3 5.33 -4.37 -7.59
CA GLY A 3 6.08 -3.37 -8.34
C GLY A 3 6.52 -2.16 -7.51
N LEU A 4 5.69 -1.67 -6.57
CA LEU A 4 6.07 -0.53 -5.73
C LEU A 4 7.28 -0.85 -4.84
N LEU A 5 7.26 -2.00 -4.18
CA LEU A 5 8.34 -2.44 -3.30
C LEU A 5 9.63 -2.71 -4.09
N THR A 6 9.53 -3.34 -5.27
CA THR A 6 10.66 -3.55 -6.17
C THR A 6 11.27 -2.23 -6.64
N GLN A 7 10.46 -1.26 -7.06
CA GLN A 7 10.95 0.05 -7.47
C GLN A 7 11.60 0.82 -6.31
N ALA A 8 11.02 0.71 -5.10
CA ALA A 8 11.61 1.31 -3.91
C ALA A 8 12.99 0.73 -3.59
N ASP A 9 13.18 -0.59 -3.74
CA ASP A 9 14.47 -1.24 -3.61
C ASP A 9 15.46 -0.81 -4.71
N GLU A 10 15.04 -0.85 -5.98
CA GLU A 10 15.86 -0.50 -7.15
C GLU A 10 16.39 0.94 -7.10
N HIS A 11 15.56 1.87 -6.63
CA HIS A 11 15.89 3.28 -6.54
C HIS A 11 16.36 3.72 -5.15
N GLN A 12 16.55 2.77 -4.23
CA GLN A 12 17.03 3.02 -2.85
C GLN A 12 16.24 4.10 -2.11
N PHE A 13 14.91 4.00 -2.17
CA PHE A 13 14.05 4.93 -1.46
C PHE A 13 14.32 4.85 0.05
N VAL A 14 14.47 6.02 0.68
CA VAL A 14 14.73 6.09 2.13
C VAL A 14 13.50 5.69 2.94
N PHE A 15 12.31 6.07 2.45
CA PHE A 15 11.03 5.76 3.08
C PHE A 15 9.97 5.43 2.04
N LEU A 16 9.09 4.51 2.41
CA LEU A 16 7.86 4.23 1.70
C LEU A 16 6.70 4.29 2.69
N VAL A 17 5.73 5.16 2.41
CA VAL A 17 4.59 5.41 3.30
C VAL A 17 3.31 4.98 2.58
N ASN A 18 2.57 4.03 3.15
CA ASN A 18 1.20 3.78 2.75
C ASN A 18 0.26 4.66 3.59
N PHE A 19 -0.49 5.54 2.93
CA PHE A 19 -1.44 6.45 3.58
C PHE A 19 -2.82 5.81 3.80
N VAL A 20 -3.14 4.73 3.09
CA VAL A 20 -4.45 4.09 3.11
C VAL A 20 -4.34 2.78 3.90
N LEU A 21 -4.78 2.81 5.16
CA LEU A 21 -4.82 1.59 5.97
C LEU A 21 -5.96 0.67 5.52
N ARG A 22 -7.12 1.25 5.22
CA ARG A 22 -8.37 0.57 4.89
C ARG A 22 -8.98 1.17 3.64
N ASP A 23 -9.57 0.35 2.78
CA ASP A 23 -10.31 0.82 1.62
C ASP A 23 -11.54 1.64 2.04
N TYR A 24 -11.80 2.71 1.28
CA TYR A 24 -12.92 3.62 1.46
C TYR A 24 -13.98 3.38 0.38
N ASP A 25 -14.51 2.16 0.29
CA ASP A 25 -15.46 1.77 -0.75
C ASP A 25 -16.72 2.64 -0.72
N ALA A 26 -17.26 2.96 0.46
CA ALA A 26 -18.37 3.90 0.60
C ALA A 26 -18.04 5.32 0.09
N LEU A 27 -16.83 5.83 0.32
CA LEU A 27 -16.40 7.12 -0.23
C LEU A 27 -16.32 7.06 -1.75
N PHE A 28 -15.86 5.92 -2.28
CA PHE A 28 -15.70 5.71 -3.72
C PHE A 28 -17.03 5.86 -4.49
N GLN A 29 -18.17 5.58 -3.85
CA GLN A 29 -19.50 5.75 -4.46
C GLN A 29 -19.86 7.22 -4.76
N TYR A 30 -19.16 8.18 -4.13
CA TYR A 30 -19.44 9.62 -4.25
C TYR A 30 -18.40 10.38 -5.06
N ILE A 31 -17.38 9.70 -5.58
CA ILE A 31 -16.31 10.30 -6.39
C ILE A 31 -16.28 9.67 -7.78
N GLU A 32 -15.73 10.39 -8.75
CA GLU A 32 -15.61 9.90 -10.12
C GLU A 32 -14.65 8.70 -10.19
N ASP A 33 -15.04 7.64 -10.90
CA ASP A 33 -14.17 6.49 -11.15
C ASP A 33 -13.08 6.86 -12.16
N ASN A 34 -11.96 7.35 -11.64
CA ASN A 34 -10.73 7.58 -12.39
C ASN A 34 -9.54 6.95 -11.67
N ASP A 35 -8.42 6.80 -12.37
CA ASP A 35 -7.24 6.11 -11.85
C ASP A 35 -6.70 6.74 -10.56
N THR A 36 -6.80 8.07 -10.41
CA THR A 36 -6.38 8.78 -9.20
C THR A 36 -7.29 8.46 -8.03
N ASN A 37 -8.59 8.38 -8.24
CA ASN A 37 -9.56 8.12 -7.18
C ASN A 37 -9.59 6.64 -6.75
N ARG A 38 -9.21 5.71 -7.64
CA ARG A 38 -9.08 4.28 -7.32
C ARG A 38 -8.08 3.98 -6.23
N ILE A 39 -7.12 4.88 -5.96
CA ILE A 39 -6.17 4.70 -4.84
C ILE A 39 -6.89 4.51 -3.51
N TRP A 40 -8.04 5.16 -3.31
CA TRP A 40 -8.83 5.08 -2.08
C TRP A 40 -9.54 3.72 -1.89
N ARG A 41 -9.65 2.93 -2.96
CA ARG A 41 -10.32 1.62 -2.99
C ARG A 41 -9.33 0.45 -3.12
N ASP A 42 -8.20 0.69 -3.78
CA ASP A 42 -7.35 -0.41 -4.27
C ASP A 42 -6.00 -0.48 -3.53
N THR A 43 -5.69 0.44 -2.61
CA THR A 43 -4.39 0.49 -1.91
C THR A 43 -4.42 0.18 -0.42
N GLY A 44 -5.60 -0.06 0.16
CA GLY A 44 -5.76 -0.46 1.56
C GLY A 44 -5.04 -1.75 1.89
N LEU A 45 -4.50 -1.82 3.11
CA LEU A 45 -3.99 -3.07 3.68
C LEU A 45 -5.13 -3.97 4.17
N TYR A 46 -6.27 -3.36 4.48
CA TYR A 46 -7.52 -4.00 4.83
C TYR A 46 -8.63 -3.54 3.88
N ASP A 47 -9.60 -4.41 3.61
CA ASP A 47 -10.83 -4.00 2.94
C ASP A 47 -11.76 -3.20 3.88
N GLU A 48 -12.87 -2.68 3.35
CA GLU A 48 -13.83 -1.89 4.13
C GLU A 48 -14.34 -2.63 5.39
N ALA A 49 -14.52 -3.95 5.29
CA ALA A 49 -14.96 -4.82 6.40
C ALA A 49 -13.85 -5.12 7.42
N GLY A 50 -12.62 -4.65 7.18
CA GLY A 50 -11.48 -4.87 8.05
C GLY A 50 -10.79 -6.21 7.85
N GLN A 51 -11.06 -6.93 6.76
CA GLN A 51 -10.35 -8.16 6.42
C GLN A 51 -9.01 -7.83 5.78
N ALA A 52 -7.99 -8.60 6.14
CA ALA A 52 -6.65 -8.41 5.62
C ALA A 52 -6.58 -8.71 4.12
N ARG A 53 -5.99 -7.79 3.34
CA ARG A 53 -5.73 -8.00 1.91
C ARG A 53 -4.35 -8.63 1.70
N PRO A 54 -4.10 -9.27 0.54
CA PRO A 54 -2.77 -9.81 0.21
C PRO A 54 -1.63 -8.79 0.32
N ALA A 55 -1.94 -7.52 0.05
CA ALA A 55 -1.01 -6.41 0.23
C ALA A 55 -0.43 -6.34 1.65
N LEU A 56 -1.24 -6.58 2.71
CA LEU A 56 -0.75 -6.59 4.09
C LEU A 56 0.36 -7.61 4.30
N GLY A 57 0.25 -8.78 3.67
CA GLY A 57 1.29 -9.82 3.72
C GLY A 57 2.61 -9.33 3.13
N LEU A 58 2.57 -8.75 1.93
CA LEU A 58 3.74 -8.20 1.25
C LEU A 58 4.42 -7.08 2.07
N TRP A 59 3.62 -6.20 2.68
CA TRP A 59 4.15 -5.14 3.53
C TRP A 59 4.80 -5.68 4.80
N LYS A 60 4.19 -6.68 5.45
CA LYS A 60 4.78 -7.34 6.63
C LYS A 60 6.10 -8.04 6.28
N GLU A 61 6.15 -8.73 5.15
CA GLU A 61 7.37 -9.36 4.65
C GLU A 61 8.46 -8.31 4.41
N ALA A 62 8.15 -7.23 3.69
CA ALA A 62 9.11 -6.16 3.41
C ALA A 62 9.65 -5.50 4.69
N LEU A 63 8.77 -5.19 5.65
CA LEU A 63 9.15 -4.58 6.94
C LEU A 63 9.91 -5.53 7.86
N SER A 64 9.85 -6.84 7.62
CA SER A 64 10.61 -7.84 8.38
C SER A 64 12.06 -7.97 7.92
N ARG A 65 12.42 -7.35 6.78
CA ARG A 65 13.78 -7.39 6.24
C ARG A 65 14.75 -6.66 7.18
N PRO A 66 16.00 -7.14 7.32
CA PRO A 66 17.03 -6.42 8.07
C PRO A 66 17.26 -5.03 7.46
N TYR A 67 17.41 -4.02 8.31
CA TYR A 67 17.87 -2.71 7.86
C TYR A 67 19.31 -2.81 7.36
N SER A 68 19.52 -2.48 6.08
CA SER A 68 20.81 -2.56 5.41
C SER A 68 21.46 -1.19 5.18
N GLY A 69 20.90 -0.11 5.74
CA GLY A 69 21.50 1.23 5.63
C GLY A 69 22.80 1.31 6.42
N THR A 70 23.87 1.78 5.79
CA THR A 70 25.13 2.14 6.45
C THR A 70 24.89 3.29 7.43
N SER A 71 25.30 3.08 8.68
CA SER A 71 25.33 4.06 9.77
C SER A 71 26.32 5.20 9.50
#